data_AF-A0A6P0LRW2-F1
#
_entry.id   AF-A0A6P0LRW2-F1
#
_cell.length_a   1.000
_cell.length_b   1.000
_cell.length_c   1.000
_cell.angle_alpha   90.00
_cell.angle_beta   90.00
_cell.angle_gamma   90.00
#
_symmetry.space_group_name_H-M   'P 1'
#
loop_
_entity.id
_entity.type
_entity.pdbx_description
1 polymer ?
#
loop_
_entity_poly.entity_id
_entity_poly.type
_entity_poly.pdbx_seq_one_letter_code
_entity_poly.pdbx_strand_id
1 'polypeptide(L)' 'MLTHIHPFLSIKSPINADALVVEGWLPDYALKGAIEEFYRGNYQKLITTGPPLRKGYYLSEYKTYAELTAA' A
#
# COMPACT_ATOMS: atom_id res chain seq x y z
N MET A 1 -6.01 16.46 23.51
CA MET A 1 -5.60 16.35 22.10
C MET A 1 -4.31 15.55 22.05
N LEU A 2 -4.27 14.42 21.34
CA LEU A 2 -3.06 13.58 21.22
C LEU A 2 -2.16 14.13 20.10
N THR A 3 -1.25 15.04 20.45
CA THR A 3 -0.40 15.78 19.50
C THR A 3 0.91 15.07 19.13
N HIS A 4 1.22 13.94 19.76
CA HIS A 4 2.51 13.23 19.60
C HIS A 4 2.37 11.77 19.14
N ILE A 5 1.21 11.36 18.63
CA ILE A 5 0.99 9.95 18.21
C ILE A 5 1.65 9.62 16.87
N HIS A 6 1.83 10.60 15.98
CA HIS A 6 2.33 10.32 14.63
C HIS A 6 3.76 9.74 14.64
N PRO A 7 4.75 10.31 15.36
CA PRO A 7 6.08 9.71 15.46
C PRO A 7 6.08 8.32 16.11
N PHE A 8 5.13 8.05 17.00
CA PHE A 8 4.96 6.74 17.63
C PHE A 8 4.37 5.69 16.67
N LEU A 9 3.37 6.07 15.87
CA LEU A 9 2.66 5.16 14.96
C LEU A 9 3.34 4.98 13.59
N SER A 10 4.20 5.91 13.18
CA SER A 10 4.85 5.93 11.85
C SER A 10 6.38 6.00 11.97
N ILE A 11 6.96 5.06 12.71
CA ILE A 11 8.42 4.91 12.80
C ILE A 11 8.95 4.50 11.42
N LYS A 12 9.97 5.22 10.93
CA LYS A 12 10.63 4.94 9.64
C LYS A 12 12.04 4.40 9.87
N SER A 13 12.24 3.11 9.59
CA SER A 13 13.53 2.43 9.68
C SER A 13 13.65 1.40 8.55
N PRO A 14 13.83 1.84 7.29
CA PRO A 14 13.88 0.94 6.14
C PRO A 14 15.11 0.04 6.17
N ILE A 15 15.00 -1.12 5.54
CA ILE A 15 16.08 -2.09 5.32
C ILE A 15 16.23 -2.37 3.83
N ASN A 16 17.37 -2.91 3.42
CA ASN A 16 17.49 -3.47 2.08
C ASN A 16 16.60 -4.71 1.97
N ALA A 17 15.69 -4.72 0.99
CA ALA A 17 14.78 -5.84 0.76
C ALA A 17 14.47 -6.00 -0.73
N ASP A 18 14.17 -7.23 -1.13
CA ASP A 18 13.83 -7.54 -2.53
C ASP A 18 12.36 -7.26 -2.87
N ALA A 19 11.49 -7.16 -1.87
CA ALA A 19 10.04 -7.02 -2.08
C ALA A 19 9.45 -5.91 -1.20
N LEU A 20 8.57 -5.11 -1.81
CA LEU A 20 7.73 -4.13 -1.14
C LEU A 20 6.28 -4.66 -1.12
N VAL A 21 5.66 -4.69 0.05
CA VAL A 21 4.26 -5.11 0.22
C VAL A 21 3.39 -3.89 0.51
N VAL A 22 2.27 -3.76 -0.22
CA VAL A 22 1.36 -2.60 -0.17
C VAL A 22 -0.06 -3.06 0.11
N GLU A 23 -0.65 -2.56 1.19
CA GLU A 23 -2.07 -2.79 1.51
C GLU A 23 -2.98 -2.04 0.54
N GLY A 24 -3.94 -2.74 -0.06
CA GLY A 24 -4.68 -2.26 -1.21
C GLY A 24 -5.89 -1.38 -0.93
N TRP A 25 -6.24 -1.16 0.34
CA TRP A 25 -7.26 -0.19 0.74
C TRP A 25 -6.69 1.20 1.05
N LEU A 26 -5.45 1.44 0.66
CA LEU A 26 -4.79 2.73 0.83
C LEU A 26 -5.38 3.79 -0.12
N PRO A 27 -5.42 5.06 0.30
CA PRO A 27 -5.80 6.16 -0.58
C PRO A 27 -4.73 6.39 -1.67
N ASP A 28 -5.13 6.96 -2.80
CA ASP A 28 -4.28 7.17 -3.98
C ASP A 28 -2.94 7.85 -3.68
N TYR A 29 -2.91 8.81 -2.76
CA TYR A 29 -1.67 9.50 -2.40
C TYR A 29 -0.65 8.55 -1.72
N ALA A 30 -1.13 7.57 -0.96
CA ALA A 30 -0.29 6.59 -0.29
C ALA A 30 0.22 5.55 -1.28
N LEU A 31 -0.58 5.18 -2.28
CA LEU A 31 -0.15 4.32 -3.39
C LEU A 31 0.94 4.99 -4.23
N LYS A 32 0.82 6.28 -4.53
CA LYS A 32 1.88 7.07 -5.18
C LYS A 32 3.18 7.04 -4.36
N GLY A 33 3.07 7.25 -3.04
CA GLY A 33 4.21 7.14 -2.14
C GLY A 33 4.85 5.74 -2.11
N ALA A 34 4.06 4.67 -2.25
CA ALA A 34 4.57 3.31 -2.34
C ALA A 34 5.34 3.07 -3.65
N ILE A 35 4.88 3.63 -4.77
CA ILE A 35 5.58 3.60 -6.06
C ILE A 35 6.92 4.35 -5.97
N GLU A 36 6.94 5.52 -5.34
CA GLU A 36 8.18 6.27 -5.11
C GLU A 36 9.17 5.50 -4.23
N GLU A 37 8.69 4.85 -3.17
CA GLU A 37 9.51 3.96 -2.34
C GLU A 37 10.05 2.77 -3.13
N PHE A 38 9.22 2.14 -3.97
CA PHE A 38 9.64 1.02 -4.81
C PHE A 38 10.86 1.36 -5.68
N TYR A 39 10.83 2.52 -6.35
CA TYR A 39 11.95 2.97 -7.17
C TYR A 39 13.15 3.41 -6.33
N ARG A 40 12.93 4.06 -5.18
CA ARG A 40 14.00 4.53 -4.30
C ARG A 40 14.77 3.38 -3.63
N GLY A 41 14.08 2.33 -3.23
CA GLY A 41 14.64 1.22 -2.46
C GLY A 41 15.22 0.07 -3.30
N ASN A 42 15.20 0.17 -4.64
CA ASN A 42 15.68 -0.87 -5.56
C ASN A 42 15.01 -2.26 -5.37
N TYR A 43 13.75 -2.25 -4.94
CA TYR A 43 12.98 -3.48 -4.78
C TYR A 43 12.79 -4.18 -6.14
N GLN A 44 12.75 -5.51 -6.13
CA GLN A 44 12.55 -6.34 -7.31
C GLN A 44 11.08 -6.70 -7.55
N LYS A 45 10.26 -6.67 -6.48
CA LYS A 45 8.84 -7.04 -6.52
C LYS A 45 7.99 -6.06 -5.75
N LEU A 46 6.87 -5.67 -6.35
CA LEU A 46 5.78 -4.97 -5.67
C LEU A 46 4.62 -5.95 -5.50
N ILE A 47 4.20 -6.17 -4.25
CA ILE A 47 3.13 -7.12 -3.91
C ILE A 47 1.99 -6.32 -3.31
N THR A 48 0.81 -6.38 -3.93
CA THR A 48 -0.40 -5.78 -3.39
C THR A 48 -1.17 -6.82 -2.57
N THR A 49 -1.73 -6.39 -1.44
CA THR A 49 -2.52 -7.24 -0.54
C THR A 49 -3.90 -6.62 -0.31
N GLY A 50 -4.88 -7.43 0.06
CA GLY A 50 -6.17 -6.89 0.47
C GLY A 50 -7.32 -7.88 0.33
N PRO A 51 -8.35 -7.74 1.17
CA PRO A 51 -9.52 -8.60 1.14
C PRO A 51 -10.41 -8.30 -0.09
N PRO A 52 -11.50 -9.06 -0.28
CA PRO A 52 -12.54 -8.70 -1.24
C PRO A 52 -13.04 -7.26 -1.08
N LEU A 53 -13.38 -6.62 -2.19
CA LEU A 53 -13.98 -5.29 -2.20
C LEU A 53 -15.31 -5.32 -1.43
N ARG A 54 -15.41 -4.53 -0.36
CA ARG A 54 -16.61 -4.49 0.49
C ARG A 54 -17.79 -3.77 -0.16
N LYS A 55 -17.53 -2.84 -1.08
CA LYS A 55 -18.52 -2.05 -1.80
C LYS A 55 -18.12 -1.94 -3.27
N GLY A 56 -19.10 -1.86 -4.16
CA GLY A 56 -18.85 -1.70 -5.59
C GLY A 56 -18.34 -2.95 -6.31
N TYR A 57 -18.14 -4.09 -5.63
CA TYR A 57 -17.55 -5.30 -6.25
C TYR A 57 -18.36 -5.91 -7.41
N TYR A 58 -19.67 -5.68 -7.44
CA TYR A 58 -20.54 -6.06 -8.56
C TYR A 58 -20.33 -5.17 -9.80
N LEU A 59 -19.89 -3.92 -9.59
CA LEU A 59 -19.67 -2.92 -10.64
C LEU A 59 -18.19 -2.82 -11.05
N SER A 60 -17.29 -3.29 -10.19
CA SER A 60 -15.85 -3.30 -10.39
C SER A 60 -15.39 -4.52 -11.19
N GLU A 61 -14.46 -4.30 -12.11
CA GLU A 61 -13.74 -5.36 -12.82
C GLU A 61 -12.89 -6.19 -11.85
N TYR A 62 -12.36 -5.56 -10.80
CA TYR A 62 -11.59 -6.20 -9.73
C TYR A 62 -12.49 -6.69 -8.59
N LYS A 63 -12.11 -7.80 -7.95
CA LYS A 63 -12.89 -8.41 -6.85
C LYS A 63 -12.24 -8.21 -5.50
N THR A 64 -10.95 -7.94 -5.45
CA THR A 64 -10.18 -7.67 -4.22
C THR A 64 -9.49 -6.32 -4.26
N TYR A 65 -9.19 -5.77 -3.09
CA TYR A 65 -8.34 -4.58 -2.96
C TYR A 65 -6.92 -4.84 -3.49
N ALA A 66 -6.43 -6.08 -3.43
CA ALA A 66 -5.15 -6.46 -4.00
C ALA A 66 -5.14 -6.28 -5.53
N GLU A 67 -6.15 -6.83 -6.21
CA GLU A 67 -6.31 -6.71 -7.66
C GLU A 67 -6.55 -5.25 -8.09
N LEU A 68 -7.43 -4.54 -7.36
CA LEU A 68 -7.72 -3.13 -7.64
C LEU A 68 -6.47 -2.24 -7.54
N THR A 69 -5.59 -2.52 -6.59
CA THR A 69 -4.35 -1.74 -6.39
C THR A 69 -3.24 -2.12 -7.36
N ALA A 70 -3.28 -3.36 -7.88
CA ALA A 70 -2.30 -3.83 -8.85
C ALA A 70 -2.55 -3.28 -10.27
N ALA A 71 -3.76 -2.81 -10.54
CA ALA A 71 -4.20 -2.25 -11.81
C ALA A 71 -3.77 -0.79 -12.00
#